data_AF-A0A3D8I0W2-F1
#
_entry.id   AF-A0A3D8I0W2-F1
#
_cell.length_a   1.000
_cell.length_b   1.000
_cell.length_c   1.000
_cell.angle_alpha   90.00
_cell.angle_beta   90.00
_cell.angle_gamma   90.00
#
_symmetry.space_group_name_H-M   'P 1'
#
loop_
_entity.id
_entity.type
_entity.pdbx_description
1 polymer ?
#
loop_
_entity_poly.entity_id
_entity_poly.type
_entity_poly.pdbx_seq_one_letter_code
_entity_poly.pdbx_strand_id
1 'polypeptide(L)'
;QNDNDIIISIEKSNLTIDIQELLPIINNYTKQDKQSLDEYNIFIAFYGTILNGSKEIESNPLFFGELDNDGVFNESKPIYFLQGNEDLSSADSNTMNCHADKSARNDKNIGTSTLQIFLHSSTLTILHYSLIHSSLHIKLKCNSSESKEIEDKEKTLLESKAKDSKENKESISTAFLCPV
;
A
#
# COMPACT_ATOMS: atom_id res chain seq x y z
N GLN A 1 15.89 -17.39 -8.16
CA GLN A 1 15.04 -17.37 -6.97
C GLN A 1 15.99 -17.52 -5.79
N ASN A 2 16.14 -16.48 -4.99
CA ASN A 2 17.00 -16.54 -3.82
C ASN A 2 16.22 -17.27 -2.71
N ASP A 3 16.92 -17.98 -1.82
CA ASP A 3 16.29 -18.75 -0.72
C ASP A 3 15.47 -17.90 0.27
N ASN A 4 15.49 -16.57 0.14
CA ASN A 4 14.78 -15.61 1.00
C ASN A 4 13.53 -14.99 0.34
N ASP A 5 13.20 -15.37 -0.90
CA ASP A 5 12.05 -14.82 -1.61
C ASP A 5 10.76 -15.47 -1.10
N ILE A 6 9.77 -14.64 -0.72
CA ILE A 6 8.44 -15.11 -0.32
C ILE A 6 7.51 -14.88 -1.51
N ILE A 7 6.95 -15.95 -2.06
CA ILE A 7 5.94 -15.86 -3.12
C ILE A 7 4.58 -16.24 -2.54
N ILE A 8 3.65 -15.29 -2.59
CA ILE A 8 2.25 -15.51 -2.21
C ILE A 8 1.49 -15.88 -3.48
N SER A 9 1.19 -17.16 -3.62
CA SER A 9 0.45 -17.70 -4.77
C SER A 9 -1.06 -17.61 -4.54
N ILE A 10 -1.75 -16.96 -5.47
CA ILE A 10 -3.18 -16.71 -5.45
C ILE A 10 -3.79 -17.36 -6.68
N GLU A 11 -4.55 -18.42 -6.47
CA GLU A 11 -5.27 -19.17 -7.52
C GLU A 11 -6.79 -19.01 -7.38
N LYS A 12 -7.21 -17.90 -6.76
CA LYS A 12 -8.61 -17.61 -6.41
C LYS A 12 -9.02 -16.25 -6.97
N SER A 13 -10.17 -16.24 -7.63
CA SER A 13 -10.81 -15.04 -8.14
C SER A 13 -11.51 -14.25 -7.04
N ASN A 14 -11.54 -12.92 -7.19
CA ASN A 14 -12.17 -11.97 -6.28
C ASN A 14 -11.61 -12.04 -4.85
N LEU A 15 -10.30 -12.28 -4.74
CA LEU A 15 -9.61 -12.20 -3.45
C LEU A 15 -9.27 -10.73 -3.14
N THR A 16 -9.41 -10.36 -1.87
CA THR A 16 -8.90 -9.09 -1.34
C THR A 16 -7.76 -9.38 -0.39
N ILE A 17 -6.66 -8.64 -0.55
CA ILE A 17 -5.50 -8.65 0.33
C ILE A 17 -5.43 -7.28 1.01
N ASP A 18 -5.38 -7.27 2.34
CA ASP A 18 -5.04 -6.07 3.10
C ASP A 18 -3.56 -6.11 3.51
N ILE A 19 -2.78 -5.15 3.02
CA ILE A 19 -1.35 -5.02 3.36
C ILE A 19 -1.14 -4.84 4.87
N GLN A 20 -2.09 -4.26 5.60
CA GLN A 20 -1.98 -4.08 7.05
C GLN A 20 -2.06 -5.42 7.81
N GLU A 21 -2.73 -6.42 7.25
CA GLU A 21 -2.88 -7.76 7.85
C GLU A 21 -1.74 -8.71 7.46
N LEU A 22 -0.96 -8.36 6.43
CA LEU A 22 0.06 -9.22 5.83
C LEU A 22 1.28 -9.46 6.74
N LEU A 23 1.74 -8.43 7.47
CA LEU A 23 2.94 -8.54 8.32
C LEU A 23 2.83 -9.64 9.39
N PRO A 24 1.79 -9.69 10.24
CA PRO A 24 1.68 -10.76 11.24
C PRO A 24 1.54 -12.15 10.61
N ILE A 25 0.90 -12.27 9.45
CA ILE A 25 0.77 -13.53 8.72
C ILE A 25 2.15 -14.03 8.26
N ILE A 26 2.94 -13.15 7.66
CA ILE A 26 4.28 -13.49 7.15
C ILE A 26 5.25 -13.78 8.30
N ASN A 27 5.23 -12.98 9.37
CA ASN A 27 6.02 -13.23 10.58
C ASN A 27 5.75 -14.64 11.14
N ASN A 28 4.46 -15.01 11.26
CA ASN A 28 4.08 -16.34 11.72
C ASN A 28 4.56 -17.45 10.78
N TYR A 29 4.37 -17.29 9.46
CA TYR A 29 4.80 -18.28 8.47
C TYR A 29 6.32 -18.50 8.46
N THR A 30 7.08 -17.40 8.52
CA THR A 30 8.56 -17.43 8.46
C THR A 30 9.21 -17.70 9.82
N LYS A 31 8.44 -17.65 10.91
CA LYS A 31 8.93 -17.71 12.30
C LYS A 31 9.94 -16.59 12.60
N GLN A 32 9.70 -15.41 12.06
CA GLN A 32 10.50 -14.20 12.28
C GLN A 32 9.63 -13.11 12.93
N ASP A 33 10.26 -12.12 13.55
CA ASP A 33 9.57 -11.00 14.23
C ASP A 33 10.00 -9.66 13.62
N LYS A 34 9.74 -9.52 12.31
CA LYS A 34 10.08 -8.30 11.58
C LYS A 34 9.06 -7.20 11.85
N GLN A 35 9.54 -5.97 11.76
CA GLN A 35 8.79 -4.79 12.15
C GLN A 35 8.21 -4.04 10.94
N SER A 36 8.52 -4.46 9.71
CA SER A 36 7.98 -3.97 8.44
C SER A 36 7.96 -5.06 7.38
N LEU A 37 7.03 -4.95 6.42
CA LEU A 37 7.01 -5.79 5.22
C LEU A 37 8.22 -5.52 4.31
N ASP A 38 8.77 -4.30 4.34
CA ASP A 38 9.97 -3.92 3.56
C ASP A 38 11.22 -4.73 3.94
N GLU A 39 11.21 -5.37 5.10
CA GLU A 39 12.31 -6.23 5.52
C GLU A 39 12.23 -7.64 4.89
N TYR A 40 11.15 -7.96 4.18
CA TYR A 40 10.98 -9.18 3.41
C TYR A 40 11.06 -8.90 1.90
N ASN A 41 11.45 -9.91 1.13
CA ASN A 41 11.38 -9.87 -0.33
C ASN A 41 10.11 -10.61 -0.77
N ILE A 42 8.99 -9.88 -0.86
CA ILE A 42 7.66 -10.48 -1.09
C ILE A 42 7.20 -10.23 -2.52
N PHE A 43 6.77 -11.29 -3.18
CA PHE A 43 6.16 -11.25 -4.50
C PHE A 43 4.75 -11.83 -4.44
N ILE A 44 3.85 -11.28 -5.24
CA ILE A 44 2.52 -11.85 -5.46
C ILE A 44 2.51 -12.57 -6.81
N ALA A 45 2.11 -13.84 -6.81
CA ALA A 45 1.78 -14.58 -8.02
C ALA A 45 0.25 -14.73 -8.12
N PHE A 46 -0.35 -14.22 -9.18
CA PHE A 46 -1.79 -14.38 -9.45
C PHE A 46 -1.99 -15.27 -10.67
N TYR A 47 -2.66 -16.41 -10.50
CA TYR A 47 -2.80 -17.45 -11.53
C TYR A 47 -1.46 -17.79 -12.21
N GLY A 48 -0.46 -18.12 -11.40
CA GLY A 48 0.92 -18.39 -11.85
C GLY A 48 1.72 -17.20 -12.40
N THR A 49 1.13 -16.00 -12.52
CA THR A 49 1.80 -14.81 -13.06
C THR A 49 2.34 -13.92 -11.94
N ILE A 50 3.66 -13.69 -11.91
CA ILE A 50 4.29 -12.75 -10.96
C ILE A 50 3.89 -11.31 -11.31
N LEU A 51 3.30 -10.61 -10.35
CA LEU A 51 2.89 -9.23 -10.51
C LEU A 51 4.08 -8.30 -10.28
N ASN A 52 4.57 -7.66 -11.34
CA ASN A 52 5.70 -6.72 -11.28
C ASN A 52 5.25 -5.25 -11.46
N GLY A 53 3.98 -5.02 -11.81
CA GLY A 53 3.45 -3.71 -12.20
C GLY A 53 3.67 -3.42 -13.69
N SER A 54 3.26 -2.23 -14.13
CA SER A 54 3.35 -1.79 -15.53
C SER A 54 3.44 -0.27 -15.66
N LYS A 55 3.55 0.22 -16.90
CA LYS A 55 3.43 1.65 -17.25
C LYS A 55 1.96 2.05 -17.35
N GLU A 56 1.67 3.26 -16.89
CA GLU A 56 0.37 3.91 -17.06
C GLU A 56 0.06 4.17 -18.54
N ILE A 57 -1.21 3.95 -18.91
CA ILE A 57 -1.73 4.18 -20.25
C ILE A 57 -2.09 5.65 -20.41
N GLU A 58 -1.45 6.33 -21.36
CA GLU A 58 -1.60 7.78 -21.54
C GLU A 58 -3.04 8.21 -21.87
N SER A 59 -3.81 7.37 -22.57
CA SER A 59 -5.21 7.64 -22.90
C SER A 59 -6.20 7.28 -21.78
N ASN A 60 -5.76 6.55 -20.74
CA ASN A 60 -6.59 6.07 -19.65
C ASN A 60 -5.82 6.22 -18.32
N PRO A 61 -5.83 7.42 -17.73
CA PRO A 61 -5.20 7.66 -16.44
C PRO A 61 -5.60 6.61 -15.40
N LEU A 62 -4.66 6.26 -14.52
CA LEU A 62 -4.78 5.27 -13.45
C LEU A 62 -4.92 3.81 -13.91
N PHE A 63 -4.96 3.55 -15.21
CA PHE A 63 -4.81 2.20 -15.76
C PHE A 63 -3.37 1.94 -16.18
N PHE A 64 -2.86 0.76 -15.84
CA PHE A 64 -1.52 0.32 -16.17
C PHE A 64 -1.61 -1.08 -16.79
N GLY A 65 -0.84 -1.33 -17.84
CA GLY A 65 -0.91 -2.60 -18.54
C GLY A 65 -0.15 -2.54 -19.85
N GLU A 66 -0.29 -3.59 -20.64
CA GLU A 66 0.20 -3.61 -22.00
C GLU A 66 -0.99 -3.51 -22.95
N LEU A 67 -0.83 -2.71 -24.00
CA LEU A 67 -1.77 -2.66 -25.10
C LEU A 67 -1.25 -3.54 -26.24
N ASP A 68 -2.16 -4.15 -26.99
CA ASP A 68 -1.86 -4.79 -28.26
C ASP A 68 -1.68 -3.74 -29.39
N ASN A 69 -1.50 -4.23 -30.62
CA ASN A 69 -1.29 -3.36 -31.78
C ASN A 69 -2.53 -2.53 -32.14
N ASP A 70 -3.70 -2.91 -31.66
CA ASP A 70 -4.97 -2.22 -31.89
C ASP A 70 -5.28 -1.21 -30.77
N GLY A 71 -4.39 -1.08 -29.77
CA GLY A 71 -4.55 -0.18 -28.64
C GLY A 71 -5.51 -0.70 -27.57
N VAL A 72 -5.82 -1.99 -27.58
CA VAL A 72 -6.68 -2.66 -26.60
C VAL A 72 -5.81 -3.33 -25.55
N PHE A 73 -6.29 -3.43 -24.30
CA PHE A 73 -5.53 -4.13 -23.26
C PHE A 73 -5.27 -5.60 -23.64
N ASN A 74 -4.02 -6.01 -23.48
CA ASN A 74 -3.67 -7.41 -23.59
C ASN A 74 -4.10 -8.16 -22.32
N GLU A 75 -5.29 -8.76 -22.35
CA GLU A 75 -5.87 -9.52 -21.23
C GLU A 75 -5.14 -10.83 -20.91
N SER A 76 -4.15 -11.24 -21.72
CA SER A 76 -3.24 -12.34 -21.39
C SER A 76 -2.18 -11.93 -20.35
N LYS A 77 -2.13 -10.65 -19.98
CA LYS A 77 -1.22 -10.07 -19.00
C LYS A 77 -2.01 -9.32 -17.92
N PRO A 78 -1.42 -9.09 -16.74
CA PRO A 78 -2.08 -8.33 -15.69
C PRO A 78 -2.37 -6.90 -16.13
N ILE A 79 -3.60 -6.46 -15.91
CA ILE A 79 -4.02 -5.06 -16.04
C ILE A 79 -4.23 -4.53 -14.63
N TYR A 80 -3.69 -3.37 -14.34
CA TYR A 80 -3.77 -2.74 -13.03
C TYR A 80 -4.62 -1.49 -13.11
N PHE A 81 -5.49 -1.29 -12.13
CA PHE A 81 -6.23 -0.06 -11.93
C PHE A 81 -5.94 0.47 -10.53
N LEU A 82 -5.42 1.68 -10.46
CA LEU A 82 -5.09 2.35 -9.22
C LEU A 82 -6.22 3.30 -8.83
N GLN A 83 -6.88 3.01 -7.72
CA GLN A 83 -7.86 3.92 -7.15
C GLN A 83 -7.20 4.68 -5.99
N GLY A 84 -7.03 5.99 -6.17
CA GLY A 84 -6.67 6.90 -5.08
C GLY A 84 -7.79 6.96 -4.05
N ASN A 85 -7.44 7.16 -2.78
CA ASN A 85 -8.46 7.39 -1.75
C ASN A 85 -8.96 8.84 -1.85
N GLU A 86 -10.22 9.02 -2.26
CA GLU A 86 -10.85 10.34 -2.34
C GLU A 86 -11.08 10.95 -0.95
N ASP A 87 -11.16 10.13 0.11
CA ASP A 87 -11.48 10.54 1.48
C ASP A 87 -10.35 11.23 2.25
N LEU A 88 -9.21 11.51 1.61
CA LEU A 88 -8.11 12.27 2.25
C LEU A 88 -8.20 13.77 2.00
N SER A 89 -9.23 14.24 1.28
CA SER A 89 -9.56 15.67 1.20
C SER A 89 -10.46 16.11 2.37
N SER A 90 -9.97 16.05 3.59
CA SER A 90 -10.27 17.08 4.59
C SER A 90 -9.28 16.99 5.74
N ALA A 91 -8.38 17.97 5.77
CA ALA A 91 -7.94 18.53 7.03
C ALA A 91 -9.14 19.22 7.71
N ASP A 92 -10.14 18.45 8.12
CA ASP A 92 -11.07 18.88 9.17
C ASP A 92 -10.56 18.27 10.47
N SER A 93 -9.59 18.98 11.04
CA SER A 93 -9.31 18.94 12.47
C SER A 93 -10.59 19.32 13.21
N ASN A 94 -11.44 18.34 13.52
CA ASN A 94 -12.36 18.25 14.66
C ASN A 94 -13.40 17.15 14.41
N THR A 95 -12.98 15.89 14.51
CA THR A 95 -13.91 14.83 14.87
C THR A 95 -13.34 14.07 16.06
N MET A 96 -13.74 14.49 17.26
CA MET A 96 -13.73 13.65 18.45
C MET A 96 -14.62 12.44 18.14
N ASN A 97 -14.03 11.34 17.68
CA ASN A 97 -14.69 10.05 17.72
C ASN A 97 -13.88 9.13 18.64
N CYS A 98 -14.15 9.28 19.93
CA CYS A 98 -13.77 8.34 20.97
C CYS A 98 -14.69 7.12 20.87
N HIS A 99 -14.33 6.14 20.03
CA HIS A 99 -14.69 4.71 20.09
C HIS A 99 -14.56 4.06 18.71
N ALA A 100 -13.33 3.98 18.20
CA ALA A 100 -12.97 2.93 17.27
C ALA A 100 -11.85 2.12 17.95
N ASP A 101 -12.11 0.84 18.10
CA ASP A 101 -11.23 -0.15 18.68
C ASP A 101 -9.82 0.00 18.10
N LYS A 102 -8.87 0.47 18.92
CA LYS A 102 -7.45 0.54 18.56
C LYS A 102 -6.88 -0.88 18.58
N SER A 103 -7.34 -1.73 17.67
CA SER A 103 -6.48 -2.80 17.19
C SER A 103 -5.29 -2.09 16.57
N ALA A 104 -4.12 -2.29 17.15
CA ALA A 104 -2.87 -1.66 16.76
C ALA A 104 -2.55 -2.00 15.29
N ARG A 105 -3.12 -1.22 14.37
CA ARG A 105 -2.71 -1.20 12.98
C ARG A 105 -1.26 -0.75 13.00
N ASN A 106 -0.35 -1.57 12.48
CA ASN A 106 1.06 -1.21 12.39
C ASN A 106 1.17 0.12 11.62
N ASP A 107 1.45 1.20 12.34
CA ASP A 107 1.43 2.60 11.88
C ASP A 107 2.41 2.92 10.73
N LYS A 108 3.16 1.91 10.26
CA LYS A 108 4.17 2.00 9.20
C LYS A 108 3.63 1.76 7.80
N ASN A 109 2.46 1.14 7.63
CA ASN A 109 1.86 0.94 6.30
C ASN A 109 0.93 2.11 5.96
N ILE A 110 1.49 3.07 5.23
CA ILE A 110 0.83 4.34 4.85
C ILE A 110 0.18 4.25 3.47
N GLY A 111 0.15 3.06 2.85
CA GLY A 111 -0.58 2.89 1.60
C GLY A 111 -2.04 3.29 1.78
N THR A 112 -2.48 4.21 0.94
CA THR A 112 -3.84 4.78 0.99
C THR A 112 -4.66 4.36 -0.21
N SER A 113 -4.01 3.87 -1.25
CA SER A 113 -4.65 3.50 -2.51
C SER A 113 -5.17 2.07 -2.48
N THR A 114 -6.17 1.81 -3.30
CA THR A 114 -6.59 0.44 -3.64
C THR A 114 -6.05 0.11 -5.03
N LEU A 115 -5.36 -1.02 -5.15
CA LEU A 115 -4.87 -1.53 -6.42
C LEU A 115 -5.71 -2.73 -6.84
N GLN A 116 -6.44 -2.61 -7.93
CA GLN A 116 -7.14 -3.73 -8.56
C GLN A 116 -6.29 -4.31 -9.69
N ILE A 117 -6.22 -5.64 -9.76
CA ILE A 117 -5.50 -6.38 -10.77
C ILE A 117 -6.47 -7.32 -11.48
N PHE A 118 -6.57 -7.20 -12.80
CA PHE A 118 -7.38 -8.03 -13.66
C PHE A 118 -6.49 -9.00 -14.45
N LEU A 119 -6.81 -10.29 -14.36
CA LEU A 119 -6.12 -11.36 -15.09
C LEU A 119 -7.06 -12.56 -15.26
N HIS A 120 -7.14 -13.15 -16.46
CA HIS A 120 -7.97 -14.33 -16.74
C HIS A 120 -9.43 -14.19 -16.26
N SER A 121 -10.06 -13.06 -16.56
CA SER A 121 -11.42 -12.71 -16.10
C SER A 121 -11.61 -12.75 -14.57
N SER A 122 -10.52 -12.65 -13.82
CA SER A 122 -10.50 -12.65 -12.37
C SER A 122 -9.91 -11.37 -11.84
N THR A 123 -10.37 -10.96 -10.66
CA THR A 123 -9.89 -9.75 -9.99
C THR A 123 -9.18 -10.12 -8.69
N LEU A 124 -8.03 -9.50 -8.47
CA LEU A 124 -7.34 -9.41 -7.19
C LEU A 124 -7.37 -7.96 -6.73
N THR A 125 -7.79 -7.72 -5.49
CA THR A 125 -7.79 -6.39 -4.89
C THR A 125 -6.74 -6.32 -3.80
N ILE A 126 -5.86 -5.32 -3.85
CA ILE A 126 -4.87 -5.02 -2.81
C ILE A 126 -5.28 -3.70 -2.16
N LEU A 127 -5.66 -3.76 -0.89
CA LEU A 127 -5.97 -2.60 -0.06
C LEU A 127 -4.69 -2.05 0.58
N HIS A 128 -4.71 -0.75 0.85
CA HIS A 128 -3.60 -0.02 1.46
C HIS A 128 -2.30 -0.18 0.66
N TYR A 129 -2.42 -0.14 -0.67
CA TYR A 129 -1.28 -0.11 -1.58
C TYR A 129 -0.62 1.27 -1.53
N SER A 130 0.71 1.26 -1.53
CA SER A 130 1.57 2.43 -1.45
C SER A 130 2.34 2.54 -2.77
N LEU A 131 2.29 3.71 -3.40
CA LEU A 131 3.12 3.99 -4.58
C LEU A 131 4.57 4.25 -4.18
N ILE A 132 4.80 4.70 -2.95
CA ILE A 132 6.11 5.09 -2.43
C ILE A 132 6.87 3.88 -1.86
N HIS A 133 6.16 2.99 -1.14
CA HIS A 133 6.70 1.77 -0.55
C HIS A 133 6.35 0.55 -1.39
N SER A 134 7.35 0.00 -2.09
CA SER A 134 7.17 -1.17 -2.95
C SER A 134 7.41 -2.50 -2.21
N SER A 135 6.75 -2.69 -1.07
CA SER A 135 6.91 -3.88 -0.21
C SER A 135 6.50 -5.20 -0.89
N LEU A 136 5.62 -5.12 -1.89
CA LEU A 136 5.14 -6.27 -2.68
C LEU A 136 5.84 -6.41 -4.05
N HIS A 137 6.87 -5.61 -4.32
CA HIS A 137 7.59 -5.57 -5.61
C HIS A 137 6.74 -5.27 -6.85
N ILE A 138 5.49 -4.83 -6.67
CA ILE A 138 4.64 -4.31 -7.74
C ILE A 138 4.98 -2.83 -7.92
N LYS A 139 5.50 -2.45 -9.10
CA LYS A 139 5.92 -1.08 -9.41
C LYS A 139 5.11 -0.49 -10.55
N LEU A 140 4.28 0.49 -10.22
CA LEU A 140 3.51 1.24 -11.20
C LEU A 140 4.33 2.46 -11.67
N LYS A 141 4.48 2.62 -13.00
CA LYS A 141 5.14 3.80 -13.56
C LYS A 141 4.10 4.84 -13.94
N CYS A 142 3.88 5.76 -13.00
CA CYS A 142 2.98 6.90 -13.09
C CYS A 142 3.47 7.93 -14.12
N ASN A 143 2.58 8.43 -14.97
CA ASN A 143 2.83 9.48 -15.94
C ASN A 143 1.75 10.60 -15.96
N SER A 144 0.51 10.29 -15.58
CA SER A 144 -0.62 11.21 -15.59
C SER A 144 -0.53 12.26 -14.47
N SER A 145 -1.38 13.27 -14.53
CA SER A 145 -1.56 14.23 -13.42
C SER A 145 -2.20 13.56 -12.22
N GLU A 146 -3.13 12.66 -12.48
CA GLU A 146 -3.97 11.96 -11.51
C GLU A 146 -3.13 11.02 -10.64
N SER A 147 -2.25 10.23 -11.26
CA SER A 147 -1.35 9.34 -10.52
C SER A 147 -0.32 10.11 -9.70
N LYS A 148 0.19 11.24 -10.22
CA LYS A 148 1.07 12.14 -9.47
C LYS A 148 0.39 12.79 -8.28
N GLU A 149 -0.88 13.18 -8.41
CA GLU A 149 -1.64 13.74 -7.28
C GLU A 149 -1.77 12.72 -6.15
N ILE A 150 -1.96 11.43 -6.48
CA ILE A 150 -1.97 10.34 -5.49
C ILE A 150 -0.60 10.21 -4.81
N GLU A 151 0.50 10.20 -5.59
CA GLU A 151 1.87 10.15 -5.04
C GLU A 151 2.16 11.32 -4.09
N ASP A 152 1.79 12.54 -4.50
CA ASP A 152 2.01 13.76 -3.71
C ASP A 152 1.19 13.76 -2.40
N LYS A 153 -0.06 13.30 -2.44
CA LYS A 153 -0.90 13.12 -1.25
C LYS A 153 -0.28 12.10 -0.29
N GLU A 154 0.17 10.96 -0.81
CA GLU A 154 0.81 9.92 0.01
C GLU A 154 2.10 10.43 0.66
N LYS A 155 2.92 11.18 -0.09
CA LYS A 155 4.15 11.80 0.42
C LYS A 155 3.86 12.83 1.51
N THR A 156 2.86 13.68 1.32
CA THR A 156 2.44 14.67 2.31
C THR A 156 1.99 14.00 3.61
N LEU A 157 1.25 12.89 3.50
CA LEU A 157 0.82 12.09 4.65
C LEU A 157 2.01 11.48 5.39
N LEU A 158 2.98 10.90 4.68
CA LEU A 158 4.23 10.40 5.25
C LEU A 158 5.00 11.49 6.03
N GLU A 159 5.11 12.68 5.44
CA GLU A 159 5.82 13.82 6.06
C GLU A 159 5.10 14.35 7.32
N SER A 160 3.76 14.38 7.33
CA SER A 160 2.98 14.80 8.50
C SER A 160 3.17 13.85 9.69
N LYS A 161 3.09 12.54 9.48
CA LYS A 161 3.33 11.53 10.53
C LYS A 161 4.76 11.56 11.07
N ALA A 162 5.74 11.89 10.23
CA ALA A 162 7.13 12.05 10.67
C ALA A 162 7.35 13.28 11.57
N LYS A 163 6.48 14.29 11.50
CA LYS A 163 6.50 15.47 12.38
C LYS A 163 5.78 15.20 13.71
N ASP A 164 4.60 14.58 13.67
CA ASP A 164 3.83 14.22 14.87
C ASP A 164 4.60 13.26 15.79
N SER A 165 5.37 12.33 15.21
CA SER A 165 6.23 11.40 15.95
C SER A 165 7.45 12.06 16.61
N LYS A 166 7.84 13.27 16.16
CA LYS A 166 8.91 14.06 16.79
C LYS A 166 8.39 14.96 17.90
N GLU A 167 7.20 15.55 17.75
CA GLU A 167 6.60 16.42 18.79
C GLU A 167 6.16 15.65 20.04
N ASN A 168 5.74 14.39 19.92
CA ASN A 168 5.41 13.53 21.06
C ASN A 168 6.62 13.07 21.92
N LYS A 169 7.85 13.49 21.60
CA LYS A 169 9.03 13.25 22.47
C LYS A 169 9.41 14.43 23.37
N GLU A 170 8.80 15.60 23.20
CA GLU A 170 9.08 16.79 24.02
C GLU A 170 7.85 17.24 24.81
N SER A 171 7.40 16.47 25.81
CA SER A 171 6.57 17.00 26.91
C SER A 171 6.33 15.98 28.02
N ILE A 172 7.39 15.62 28.74
CA ILE A 172 7.26 15.37 30.19
C ILE A 172 8.13 16.40 30.91
N SER A 173 7.65 17.64 30.98
CA SER A 173 8.17 18.61 31.94
C SER A 173 7.63 18.22 33.32
N THR A 174 8.35 17.36 34.03
CA THR A 174 8.08 17.08 35.45
C THR A 174 8.54 18.27 36.28
N ALA A 175 7.59 19.12 36.69
CA ALA A 175 7.83 20.11 37.73
C ALA A 175 8.04 19.40 39.07
N PHE A 176 9.24 19.50 39.65
CA PHE A 176 9.49 19.06 41.02
C PHE A 176 9.08 20.17 42.00
N LEU A 177 8.10 19.90 42.85
CA LEU A 177 7.79 20.72 44.02
C LEU A 177 8.79 20.39 45.14
N CYS A 178 9.54 21.39 45.61
CA CYS A 178 10.34 21.27 46.84
C CYS A 178 9.42 21.39 48.07
N PRO A 179 9.57 20.54 49.10
CA PRO A 179 8.88 20.74 50.38
C PRO A 179 9.51 21.90 51.16
N VAL A 180 8.69 22.60 51.94
CA VAL A 180 9.06 23.71 52.84
C VAL A 180 9.63 23.18 54.14
#